data_AF-A0A915D5I2-F1
#
_entry.id   AF-A0A915D5I2-F1
#
_cell.length_a   1.000
_cell.length_b   1.000
_cell.length_c   1.000
_cell.angle_alpha   90.00
_cell.angle_beta   90.00
_cell.angle_gamma   90.00
#
_symmetry.space_group_name_H-M   'P 1'
#
loop_
_entity.id
_entity.type
_entity.pdbx_description
1 polymer ?
#
loop_
_entity_poly.entity_id
_entity_poly.type
_entity_poly.pdbx_seq_one_letter_code
_entity_poly.pdbx_strand_id
1 'polypeptide(L)'
;MNPPENRELRMQEPLLQKQEKQKKSRKITIASEEAARNARMAKKVGATEEIKQNMMARQKSAAVLPSQMSNIAGIRWSKKGAKKTAKARSVRAGNSIAVFSDRRSVRRALRKNLINKIEKDFLLLISQLEEIYKSLGADKQAFFFQTFTGNHIRKLLTGEGPKNISTVLPSAASRVVFASFLETEEINAFKILVAELFSCFKRDLASTSITPKCHLLCAHVSDFMENHTFWGLLSEQCIEALHAVVNRDERRLASMRERNNILRKTMECSFVRNVLFDLEIVCEDLEDILK
;
A
#
# COMPACT_ATOMS: atom_id res chain seq x y z
N MET A 1 -36.97 37.60 49.57
CA MET A 1 -35.73 36.84 49.30
C MET A 1 -36.14 35.41 49.03
N ASN A 2 -35.99 34.92 47.80
CA ASN A 2 -36.29 33.52 47.47
C ASN A 2 -35.09 32.63 47.86
N PRO A 3 -35.33 31.45 48.45
CA PRO A 3 -34.26 30.61 48.98
C PRO A 3 -33.33 30.07 47.88
N PRO A 4 -32.03 29.88 48.17
CA PRO A 4 -31.01 29.52 47.18
C PRO A 4 -31.12 28.09 46.61
N GLU A 5 -31.95 27.23 47.19
CA GLU A 5 -32.02 25.80 46.87
C GLU A 5 -32.55 25.47 45.46
N ASN A 6 -33.17 26.41 44.74
CA ASN A 6 -33.78 26.13 43.44
C ASN A 6 -32.86 26.37 42.22
N ARG A 7 -31.61 26.79 42.42
CA ARG A 7 -30.69 27.11 41.33
C ARG A 7 -29.89 25.90 40.82
N GLU A 8 -29.54 24.96 41.70
CA GLU A 8 -28.78 23.76 41.33
C GLU A 8 -29.63 22.74 40.57
N LEU A 9 -30.89 22.56 40.96
CA LEU A 9 -31.83 21.67 40.25
C LEU A 9 -32.10 22.11 38.80
N ARG A 10 -32.16 23.43 38.53
CA ARG A 10 -32.34 23.96 37.16
C ARG A 10 -31.13 23.75 36.24
N MET A 11 -29.94 23.51 36.78
CA MET A 11 -28.73 23.29 35.98
C MET A 11 -28.51 21.80 35.65
N GLN A 12 -29.15 20.88 36.38
CA GLN A 12 -29.00 19.43 36.16
C GLN A 12 -29.90 18.89 35.03
N GLU A 13 -31.09 19.44 34.82
CA GLU A 13 -32.01 19.00 33.75
C GLU A 13 -31.45 19.15 32.32
N PRO A 14 -30.78 20.25 31.93
CA PRO A 14 -30.21 20.39 30.59
C PRO A 14 -29.07 19.40 30.32
N LEU A 15 -28.31 19.03 31.36
CA LEU A 15 -27.22 18.06 31.29
C LEU A 15 -27.74 16.64 31.07
N LEU A 16 -28.79 16.24 31.80
CA LEU A 16 -29.47 14.97 31.61
C LEU A 16 -30.07 14.84 30.20
N GLN A 17 -30.74 15.88 29.71
CA GLN A 17 -31.28 15.88 28.34
C GLN A 17 -30.19 15.78 27.26
N LYS A 18 -29.03 16.43 27.48
CA LYS A 18 -27.88 16.33 26.57
C LYS A 18 -27.29 14.91 26.56
N GLN A 19 -27.17 14.27 27.72
CA GLN A 19 -26.71 12.89 27.83
C GLN A 19 -27.69 11.90 27.18
N GLU A 20 -29.00 12.09 27.32
CA GLU A 20 -30.00 11.24 26.66
C GLU A 20 -29.98 11.37 25.14
N LYS A 21 -29.85 12.59 24.61
CA LYS A 21 -29.70 12.82 23.16
C LYS A 21 -28.44 12.16 22.61
N GLN A 22 -27.34 12.20 23.36
CA GLN A 22 -26.09 11.54 22.98
C GLN A 22 -26.20 10.01 23.01
N LYS A 23 -26.90 9.45 24.02
CA LYS A 23 -27.19 8.01 24.09
C LYS A 23 -28.09 7.54 22.94
N LYS A 24 -29.13 8.30 22.59
CA LYS A 24 -30.01 7.99 21.44
C LYS A 24 -29.25 8.03 20.12
N SER A 25 -28.40 9.04 19.93
CA SER A 25 -27.58 9.16 18.71
C SER A 25 -26.61 7.99 18.54
N ARG A 26 -25.93 7.57 19.61
CA ARG A 26 -25.04 6.39 19.59
C ARG A 26 -25.77 5.09 19.25
N LYS A 27 -26.99 4.89 19.77
CA LYS A 27 -27.80 3.69 19.43
C LYS A 27 -28.15 3.62 17.94
N ILE A 28 -28.44 4.76 17.32
CA ILE A 28 -28.76 4.84 15.88
C ILE A 28 -27.53 4.50 15.03
N THR A 29 -26.34 5.01 15.41
CA THR A 29 -25.09 4.71 14.70
C THR A 29 -24.75 3.22 14.76
N ILE A 30 -24.84 2.60 15.93
CA ILE A 30 -24.55 1.17 16.10
C ILE A 30 -25.50 0.30 15.27
N ALA A 31 -26.80 0.61 15.27
CA ALA A 31 -27.78 -0.11 14.47
C ALA A 31 -27.54 0.03 12.95
N SER A 32 -27.11 1.21 12.50
CA SER A 32 -26.75 1.47 11.10
C SER A 32 -25.51 0.67 10.67
N GLU A 33 -24.48 0.61 11.51
CA GLU A 33 -23.27 -0.16 11.23
C GLU A 33 -23.54 -1.67 11.20
N GLU A 34 -24.40 -2.16 12.10
CA GLU A 34 -24.78 -3.57 12.16
C GLU A 34 -25.62 -3.98 10.93
N ALA A 35 -26.54 -3.12 10.48
CA ALA A 35 -27.28 -3.32 9.24
C ALA A 35 -26.35 -3.34 8.00
N ALA A 36 -25.38 -2.42 7.94
CA ALA A 36 -24.39 -2.38 6.86
C ALA A 36 -23.48 -3.64 6.87
N ARG A 37 -23.11 -4.14 8.05
CA ARG A 37 -22.33 -5.38 8.21
C ARG A 37 -23.11 -6.60 7.74
N ASN A 38 -24.39 -6.70 8.09
CA ASN A 38 -25.26 -7.80 7.65
C ASN A 38 -25.48 -7.78 6.13
N ALA A 39 -25.66 -6.61 5.52
CA ALA A 39 -25.75 -6.47 4.06
C ALA A 39 -24.46 -6.92 3.33
N ARG A 40 -23.28 -6.59 3.88
CA ARG A 40 -21.99 -7.05 3.33
C ARG A 40 -21.83 -8.56 3.42
N MET A 41 -22.24 -9.17 4.53
CA MET A 41 -22.21 -10.63 4.71
C MET A 41 -23.16 -11.33 3.73
N ALA A 42 -24.38 -10.84 3.56
CA ALA A 42 -25.33 -11.40 2.60
C ALA A 42 -24.81 -11.35 1.15
N LYS A 43 -24.17 -10.24 0.75
CA LYS A 43 -23.56 -10.10 -0.59
C LYS A 43 -22.39 -11.07 -0.80
N LYS A 44 -21.61 -11.34 0.26
CA LYS A 44 -20.49 -12.30 0.22
C LYS A 44 -20.96 -13.74 0.09
N VAL A 45 -22.04 -14.11 0.79
CA VAL A 45 -22.66 -15.44 0.69
C VAL A 45 -23.28 -15.66 -0.70
N GLY A 46 -23.96 -14.66 -1.26
CA GLY A 46 -24.51 -14.73 -2.62
C GLY A 46 -23.43 -14.96 -3.68
N ALA A 47 -22.31 -14.22 -3.62
CA ALA A 47 -21.19 -14.39 -4.54
C ALA A 47 -20.54 -15.78 -4.44
N THR A 48 -20.50 -16.38 -3.23
CA THR A 48 -19.95 -17.73 -3.06
C THR A 48 -20.84 -18.82 -3.65
N GLU A 49 -22.16 -18.66 -3.64
CA GLU A 49 -23.06 -19.65 -4.25
C GLU A 49 -23.10 -19.54 -5.77
N GLU A 50 -22.97 -18.35 -6.34
CA GLU A 50 -22.83 -18.16 -7.79
C GLU A 50 -21.53 -18.80 -8.33
N ILE A 51 -20.43 -18.72 -7.57
CA ILE A 51 -19.16 -19.40 -7.92
C ILE A 51 -19.31 -20.92 -7.88
N LYS A 52 -20.01 -21.47 -6.87
CA LYS A 52 -20.26 -22.92 -6.77
C LYS A 52 -21.16 -23.43 -7.92
N GLN A 53 -22.21 -22.69 -8.27
CA GLN A 53 -23.08 -23.04 -9.40
C GLN A 53 -22.31 -23.04 -10.72
N ASN A 54 -21.45 -22.05 -10.95
CA ASN A 54 -20.59 -21.99 -12.15
C ASN A 54 -19.54 -23.11 -12.20
N MET A 55 -18.99 -23.53 -11.05
CA MET A 55 -18.10 -24.70 -11.00
C MET A 55 -18.82 -26.00 -11.32
N MET A 56 -20.03 -26.21 -10.79
CA MET A 56 -20.83 -27.41 -11.10
C MET A 56 -21.27 -27.47 -12.56
N ALA A 57 -21.61 -26.33 -13.17
CA ALA A 57 -21.94 -26.25 -14.60
C ALA A 57 -20.74 -26.61 -15.51
N ARG A 58 -19.52 -26.19 -15.13
CA ARG A 58 -18.27 -26.55 -15.84
C ARG A 58 -17.91 -28.03 -15.72
N GLN A 59 -18.18 -28.66 -14.58
CA GLN A 59 -17.94 -30.10 -14.41
C GLN A 59 -18.92 -30.95 -15.24
N LYS A 60 -20.18 -30.53 -15.38
CA LYS A 60 -21.17 -31.21 -16.22
C LYS A 60 -20.86 -31.10 -17.72
N SER A 61 -20.30 -29.97 -18.16
CA SER A 61 -19.91 -29.76 -19.57
C SER A 61 -18.61 -30.47 -19.95
N ALA A 62 -17.70 -30.72 -19.01
CA ALA A 62 -16.49 -31.52 -19.25
C ALA A 62 -16.76 -33.04 -19.37
N ALA A 63 -17.94 -33.51 -18.97
CA ALA A 63 -18.35 -34.93 -19.07
C ALA A 63 -18.94 -35.32 -20.44
N VAL A 64 -19.14 -34.37 -21.35
CA VAL A 64 -19.65 -34.63 -22.71
C VAL A 64 -18.52 -34.43 -23.71
N LEU A 65 -17.72 -35.49 -23.91
CA LEU A 65 -16.86 -35.60 -25.09
C LEU A 65 -17.72 -35.96 -26.31
N PRO A 66 -17.58 -35.28 -27.46
CA PRO A 66 -18.27 -35.67 -28.69
C PRO A 66 -17.76 -37.04 -29.17
N SER A 67 -18.66 -38.01 -29.27
CA SER A 67 -18.44 -39.35 -29.83
C SER A 67 -18.34 -39.36 -31.36
N GLN A 68 -17.74 -38.34 -31.97
CA GLN A 68 -17.60 -38.22 -33.42
C GLN A 68 -16.15 -38.20 -33.86
N MET A 69 -15.50 -39.37 -33.80
CA MET A 69 -14.40 -39.73 -34.68
C MET A 69 -14.45 -41.24 -34.98
N SER A 70 -15.56 -41.67 -35.59
CA SER A 70 -15.61 -42.92 -36.35
C SER A 70 -15.78 -42.54 -37.81
N ASN A 71 -14.66 -42.40 -38.54
CA ASN A 71 -14.54 -42.56 -40.00
C ASN A 71 -13.14 -42.16 -40.45
N ILE A 72 -12.16 -43.05 -40.23
CA ILE A 72 -11.00 -43.13 -41.11
C ILE A 72 -10.95 -44.59 -41.58
N ALA A 73 -11.45 -44.78 -42.80
CA ALA A 73 -11.33 -46.03 -43.52
C ALA A 73 -9.86 -46.31 -43.81
N GLY A 74 -9.46 -47.58 -43.65
CA GLY A 74 -8.26 -48.11 -44.29
C GLY A 74 -7.15 -48.59 -43.35
N ILE A 75 -7.41 -49.55 -42.46
CA ILE A 75 -6.34 -50.48 -42.02
C ILE A 75 -6.91 -51.90 -41.94
N ARG A 76 -6.59 -52.69 -42.98
CA ARG A 76 -6.86 -54.12 -43.09
C ARG A 76 -5.99 -54.86 -42.05
N TRP A 77 -6.58 -55.32 -40.95
CA TRP A 77 -5.85 -56.16 -39.98
C TRP A 77 -5.74 -57.60 -40.50
N SER A 78 -4.55 -57.93 -41.01
CA SER A 78 -4.10 -59.29 -41.27
C SER A 78 -3.97 -60.05 -39.95
N LYS A 79 -4.84 -61.04 -39.72
CA LYS A 79 -4.70 -62.05 -38.67
C LYS A 79 -3.61 -63.07 -39.06
N LYS A 80 -2.33 -62.69 -38.98
CA LYS A 80 -1.22 -63.66 -38.91
C LYS A 80 -0.15 -63.14 -37.95
N GLY A 81 0.10 -63.88 -36.87
CA GLY A 81 1.25 -63.66 -35.98
C GLY A 81 0.95 -63.38 -34.51
N ALA A 82 -0.02 -64.07 -33.91
CA ALA A 82 -0.09 -64.17 -32.45
C ALA A 82 1.08 -65.02 -31.94
N LYS A 83 2.18 -64.37 -31.50
CA LYS A 83 3.12 -64.84 -30.43
C LYS A 83 4.42 -64.02 -30.30
N LYS A 84 4.71 -63.03 -31.16
CA LYS A 84 5.92 -62.18 -31.01
C LYS A 84 5.71 -60.78 -30.40
N THR A 85 4.48 -60.42 -30.01
CA THR A 85 4.16 -59.00 -29.74
C THR A 85 4.00 -58.61 -28.27
N ALA A 86 4.02 -59.51 -27.29
CA ALA A 86 3.93 -59.10 -25.88
C ALA A 86 5.22 -58.41 -25.40
N LYS A 87 6.39 -59.03 -25.68
CA LYS A 87 7.71 -58.47 -25.35
C LYS A 87 8.04 -57.22 -26.17
N ALA A 88 7.60 -57.17 -27.43
CA ALA A 88 7.76 -55.97 -28.27
C ALA A 88 6.82 -54.81 -27.85
N ARG A 89 5.62 -55.10 -27.34
CA ARG A 89 4.71 -54.07 -26.81
C ARG A 89 5.15 -53.56 -25.43
N SER A 90 5.72 -54.40 -24.56
CA SER A 90 6.25 -53.94 -23.26
C SER A 90 7.49 -53.07 -23.42
N VAL A 91 8.38 -53.39 -24.38
CA VAL A 91 9.56 -52.55 -24.69
C VAL A 91 9.14 -51.23 -25.34
N ARG A 92 8.11 -51.23 -26.21
CA ARG A 92 7.62 -50.01 -26.86
C ARG A 92 6.81 -49.12 -25.90
N ALA A 93 6.10 -49.70 -24.91
CA ALA A 93 5.44 -48.98 -23.82
C ALA A 93 6.42 -48.49 -22.74
N GLY A 94 7.45 -49.27 -22.43
CA GLY A 94 8.54 -48.86 -21.52
C GLY A 94 9.37 -47.71 -22.09
N ASN A 95 9.65 -47.73 -23.40
CA ASN A 95 10.35 -46.63 -24.07
C ASN A 95 9.50 -45.36 -24.19
N SER A 96 8.19 -45.46 -24.41
CA SER A 96 7.32 -44.27 -24.44
C SER A 96 7.08 -43.67 -23.05
N ILE A 97 7.07 -44.48 -21.98
CA ILE A 97 7.02 -44.02 -20.59
C ILE A 97 8.35 -43.37 -20.17
N ALA A 98 9.50 -43.94 -20.56
CA ALA A 98 10.83 -43.35 -20.31
C ALA A 98 11.02 -42.00 -21.04
N VAL A 99 10.53 -41.87 -22.28
CA VAL A 99 10.51 -40.59 -23.01
C VAL A 99 9.54 -39.59 -22.37
N PHE A 100 8.47 -40.04 -21.72
CA PHE A 100 7.54 -39.17 -20.99
C PHE A 100 8.08 -38.70 -19.64
N SER A 101 8.88 -39.52 -18.94
CA SER A 101 9.60 -39.08 -17.73
C SER A 101 10.67 -38.05 -18.07
N ASP A 102 11.32 -38.19 -19.23
CA ASP A 102 12.36 -37.29 -19.72
C ASP A 102 11.78 -35.92 -20.16
N ARG A 103 10.60 -35.89 -20.79
CA ARG A 103 9.92 -34.61 -21.09
C ARG A 103 9.50 -33.84 -19.83
N ARG A 104 9.19 -34.52 -18.72
CA ARG A 104 8.86 -33.84 -17.45
C ARG A 104 10.09 -33.30 -16.75
N SER A 105 11.21 -34.04 -16.73
CA SER A 105 12.49 -33.53 -16.21
C SER A 105 13.01 -32.36 -17.03
N VAL A 106 12.96 -32.44 -18.37
CA VAL A 106 13.33 -31.34 -19.27
C VAL A 106 12.45 -30.11 -19.04
N ARG A 107 11.12 -30.26 -18.92
CA ARG A 107 10.23 -29.13 -18.60
C ARG A 107 10.50 -28.51 -17.23
N ARG A 108 10.82 -29.32 -16.20
CA ARG A 108 11.20 -28.81 -14.88
C ARG A 108 12.53 -28.04 -14.95
N ALA A 109 13.51 -28.56 -15.68
CA ALA A 109 14.80 -27.90 -15.88
C ALA A 109 14.64 -26.56 -16.64
N LEU A 110 13.84 -26.54 -17.71
CA LEU A 110 13.52 -25.32 -18.46
C LEU A 110 12.81 -24.29 -17.59
N ARG A 111 11.82 -24.72 -16.79
CA ARG A 111 11.12 -23.84 -15.85
C ARG A 111 12.06 -23.28 -14.78
N LYS A 112 12.94 -24.11 -14.22
CA LYS A 112 13.94 -23.68 -13.23
C LYS A 112 14.93 -22.69 -13.84
N ASN A 113 15.41 -22.95 -15.05
CA ASN A 113 16.30 -22.04 -15.77
C ASN A 113 15.62 -20.71 -16.10
N LEU A 114 14.33 -20.73 -16.48
CA LEU A 114 13.56 -19.52 -16.74
C LEU A 114 13.35 -18.71 -15.45
N ILE A 115 13.00 -19.36 -14.33
CA ILE A 115 12.90 -18.72 -13.02
C ILE A 115 14.23 -18.09 -12.63
N ASN A 116 15.33 -18.84 -12.69
CA ASN A 116 16.66 -18.33 -12.37
C ASN A 116 17.07 -17.15 -13.27
N LYS A 117 16.68 -17.17 -14.54
CA LYS A 117 16.94 -16.06 -15.47
C LYS A 117 16.12 -14.83 -15.07
N ILE A 118 14.83 -14.99 -14.82
CA ILE A 118 13.94 -13.91 -14.36
C ILE A 118 14.46 -13.32 -13.04
N GLU A 119 14.87 -14.17 -12.10
CA GLU A 119 15.45 -13.72 -10.82
C GLU A 119 16.73 -12.92 -11.04
N LYS A 120 17.64 -13.37 -11.91
CA LYS A 120 18.86 -12.62 -12.25
C LYS A 120 18.55 -11.29 -12.92
N ASP A 121 17.63 -11.27 -13.88
CA ASP A 121 17.22 -10.05 -14.58
C ASP A 121 16.56 -9.06 -13.59
N PHE A 122 15.78 -9.57 -12.64
CA PHE A 122 15.17 -8.77 -11.57
C PHE A 122 16.20 -8.22 -10.58
N LEU A 123 17.21 -9.02 -10.20
CA LEU A 123 18.30 -8.56 -9.34
C LEU A 123 19.15 -7.49 -10.04
N LEU A 124 19.39 -7.64 -11.35
CA LEU A 124 20.07 -6.62 -12.15
C LEU A 124 19.28 -5.31 -12.18
N LEU A 125 17.96 -5.40 -12.37
CA LEU A 125 17.06 -4.25 -12.33
C LEU A 125 17.14 -3.51 -10.99
N ILE A 126 17.11 -4.25 -9.87
CA ILE A 126 17.26 -3.66 -8.53
C ILE A 126 18.60 -2.95 -8.40
N SER A 127 19.69 -3.58 -8.84
CA SER A 127 21.04 -2.99 -8.78
C SER A 127 21.12 -1.68 -9.57
N GLN A 128 20.56 -1.65 -10.77
CA GLN A 128 20.50 -0.45 -11.61
C GLN A 128 19.69 0.69 -10.96
N LEU A 129 18.55 0.34 -10.34
CA LEU A 129 17.76 1.32 -9.59
C LEU A 129 18.50 1.86 -8.37
N GLU A 130 19.22 1.00 -7.63
CA GLU A 130 19.99 1.43 -6.46
C GLU A 130 21.16 2.35 -6.84
N GLU A 131 21.82 2.11 -7.97
CA GLU A 131 22.84 3.03 -8.50
C GLU A 131 22.25 4.39 -8.85
N ILE A 132 21.08 4.42 -9.50
CA ILE A 132 20.37 5.67 -9.79
C ILE A 132 20.00 6.39 -8.50
N TYR A 133 19.44 5.69 -7.52
CA TYR A 133 19.07 6.29 -6.24
C TYR A 133 20.28 6.90 -5.53
N LYS A 134 21.43 6.20 -5.54
CA LYS A 134 22.69 6.71 -5.01
C LYS A 134 23.18 7.94 -5.76
N SER A 135 23.12 7.95 -7.09
CA SER A 135 23.51 9.11 -7.90
C SER A 135 22.67 10.36 -7.60
N LEU A 136 21.40 10.17 -7.23
CA LEU A 136 20.49 11.23 -6.79
C LEU A 136 20.66 11.60 -5.31
N GLY A 137 21.62 10.99 -4.60
CA GLY A 137 21.85 11.22 -3.17
C GLY A 137 20.71 10.70 -2.29
N ALA A 138 20.08 9.59 -2.70
CA ALA A 138 19.09 8.82 -1.98
C ALA A 138 19.66 7.42 -1.68
N ASP A 139 20.60 7.34 -0.74
CA ASP A 139 21.20 6.07 -0.32
C ASP A 139 20.52 5.52 0.94
N LYS A 140 19.99 4.30 0.87
CA LYS A 140 19.43 3.60 2.03
C LYS A 140 20.49 3.31 3.08
N GLN A 141 21.72 3.00 2.65
CA GLN A 141 22.81 2.60 3.54
C GLN A 141 23.37 3.78 4.36
N ALA A 142 23.10 5.01 3.95
CA ALA A 142 23.49 6.20 4.69
C ALA A 142 22.71 6.38 6.00
N PHE A 143 21.57 5.69 6.17
CA PHE A 143 20.74 5.79 7.37
C PHE A 143 20.76 4.47 8.15
N PHE A 144 20.85 4.57 9.48
CA PHE A 144 20.98 3.42 10.39
C PHE A 144 19.90 2.35 10.21
N PHE A 145 18.70 2.75 9.80
CA PHE A 145 17.55 1.85 9.60
C PHE A 145 17.47 1.24 8.20
N GLN A 146 18.41 1.54 7.28
CA GLN A 146 18.38 1.09 5.90
C GLN A 146 17.08 1.44 5.15
N THR A 147 16.44 2.56 5.54
CA THR A 147 15.19 3.05 4.99
C THR A 147 15.38 4.38 4.25
N PHE A 148 14.48 4.68 3.32
CA PHE A 148 14.43 6.01 2.71
C PHE A 148 13.81 7.03 3.66
N THR A 149 14.44 8.20 3.77
CA THR A 149 13.90 9.36 4.49
C THR A 149 13.03 10.22 3.57
N GLY A 150 12.25 11.15 4.15
CA GLY A 150 11.46 12.10 3.35
C GLY A 150 12.30 12.87 2.32
N ASN A 151 13.53 13.25 2.67
CA ASN A 151 14.46 13.90 1.75
C ASN A 151 14.87 12.99 0.59
N HIS A 152 15.11 11.70 0.84
CA HIS A 152 15.40 10.75 -0.22
C HIS A 152 14.21 10.64 -1.18
N ILE A 153 13.00 10.43 -0.65
CA ILE A 153 11.78 10.32 -1.47
C ILE A 153 11.55 11.60 -2.29
N ARG A 154 11.77 12.78 -1.71
CA ARG A 154 11.66 14.05 -2.43
C ARG A 154 12.61 14.11 -3.63
N LYS A 155 13.89 13.74 -3.47
CA LYS A 155 14.86 13.73 -4.57
C LYS A 155 14.49 12.72 -5.66
N LEU A 156 13.92 11.57 -5.29
CA LEU A 156 13.49 10.54 -6.24
C LEU A 156 12.25 10.95 -7.05
N LEU A 157 11.31 11.68 -6.44
CA LEU A 157 10.04 12.04 -7.06
C LEU A 157 10.04 13.43 -7.74
N THR A 158 11.09 14.23 -7.58
CA THR A 158 11.19 15.59 -8.12
C THR A 158 12.44 15.78 -8.99
N GLY A 159 12.50 16.89 -9.73
CA GLY A 159 13.65 17.23 -10.56
C GLY A 159 13.95 16.17 -11.64
N GLU A 160 15.18 15.67 -11.65
CA GLU A 160 15.67 14.64 -12.58
C GLU A 160 15.28 13.22 -12.17
N GLY A 161 14.81 13.00 -10.94
CA GLY A 161 14.51 11.69 -10.38
C GLY A 161 13.58 10.85 -11.27
N PRO A 162 12.39 11.33 -11.64
CA PRO A 162 11.46 10.58 -12.50
C PRO A 162 12.06 10.21 -13.85
N LYS A 163 12.85 11.12 -14.46
CA LYS A 163 13.52 10.87 -15.75
C LYS A 163 14.54 9.75 -15.60
N ASN A 164 15.41 9.81 -14.61
CA ASN A 164 16.46 8.82 -14.40
C ASN A 164 15.85 7.45 -14.06
N ILE A 165 14.81 7.40 -13.21
CA ILE A 165 14.11 6.15 -12.89
C ILE A 165 13.44 5.54 -14.12
N SER A 166 12.87 6.37 -15.00
CA SER A 166 12.22 5.91 -16.24
C SER A 166 13.17 5.29 -17.26
N THR A 167 14.48 5.50 -17.12
CA THR A 167 15.48 4.82 -17.98
C THR A 167 15.59 3.33 -17.69
N VAL A 168 15.27 2.92 -16.46
CA VAL A 168 15.37 1.53 -15.99
C VAL A 168 13.98 0.89 -15.90
N LEU A 169 12.96 1.66 -15.52
CA LEU A 169 11.58 1.20 -15.49
C LEU A 169 10.79 1.82 -16.65
N PRO A 170 10.23 1.03 -17.58
CA PRO A 170 9.40 1.58 -18.65
C PRO A 170 8.23 2.37 -18.05
N SER A 171 8.16 3.64 -18.44
CA SER A 171 7.39 4.72 -17.81
C SER A 171 5.91 4.40 -17.57
N ALA A 172 5.49 4.53 -16.32
CA ALA A 172 4.12 4.86 -15.93
C ALA A 172 4.16 5.84 -14.75
N ALA A 173 4.64 7.07 -14.97
CA ALA A 173 4.68 8.05 -13.88
C ALA A 173 4.31 9.45 -14.35
N SER A 174 3.05 9.78 -14.10
CA SER A 174 2.53 11.15 -14.06
C SER A 174 2.97 11.82 -12.74
N ARG A 175 3.22 13.13 -12.78
CA ARG A 175 3.71 13.92 -11.63
C ARG A 175 2.62 14.16 -10.59
N VAL A 176 2.81 13.73 -9.34
CA VAL A 176 1.95 14.15 -8.22
C VAL A 176 2.57 15.38 -7.56
N VAL A 177 1.83 16.49 -7.53
CA VAL A 177 2.21 17.74 -6.87
C VAL A 177 1.63 17.73 -5.44
N PHE A 178 2.43 18.12 -4.45
CA PHE A 178 1.97 18.40 -3.09
C PHE A 178 1.81 19.92 -2.94
N ALA A 179 0.59 20.40 -2.66
CA ALA A 179 0.32 21.82 -2.42
C ALA A 179 -0.37 22.02 -1.05
N SER A 180 -0.07 23.14 -0.40
CA SER A 180 -0.55 23.52 0.94
C SER A 180 -2.02 23.95 0.95
N PHE A 181 -2.44 24.67 -0.08
CA PHE A 181 -3.84 24.95 -0.40
C PHE A 181 -4.03 24.58 -1.86
N LEU A 182 -5.15 23.95 -2.16
CA LEU A 182 -5.39 23.34 -3.46
C LEU A 182 -6.55 24.04 -4.14
N GLU A 183 -6.32 24.51 -5.35
CA GLU A 183 -7.39 24.96 -6.23
C GLU A 183 -8.20 23.75 -6.74
N THR A 184 -9.44 24.00 -7.17
CA THR A 184 -10.33 22.91 -7.62
C THR A 184 -9.74 22.19 -8.83
N GLU A 185 -9.03 22.91 -9.69
CA GLU A 185 -8.28 22.43 -10.84
C GLU A 185 -7.16 21.47 -10.41
N GLU A 186 -6.43 21.77 -9.34
CA GLU A 186 -5.37 20.93 -8.82
C GLU A 186 -5.93 19.63 -8.21
N ILE A 187 -7.05 19.71 -7.50
CA ILE A 187 -7.74 18.54 -6.95
C ILE A 187 -8.24 17.63 -8.09
N ASN A 188 -8.81 18.21 -9.15
CA ASN A 188 -9.27 17.47 -10.33
C ASN A 188 -8.11 16.81 -11.07
N ALA A 189 -7.00 17.53 -11.26
CA ALA A 189 -5.79 16.97 -11.85
C ALA A 189 -5.29 15.78 -11.01
N PHE A 190 -5.20 15.94 -9.68
CA PHE A 190 -4.81 14.86 -8.78
C PHE A 190 -5.71 13.62 -8.92
N LYS A 191 -7.03 13.79 -8.97
CA LYS A 191 -7.98 12.68 -9.16
C LYS A 191 -7.73 11.89 -10.43
N ILE A 192 -7.49 12.57 -11.54
CA ILE A 192 -7.17 11.94 -12.83
C ILE A 192 -5.91 11.09 -12.70
N LEU A 193 -4.85 11.65 -12.11
CA LEU A 193 -3.58 10.96 -11.93
C LEU A 193 -3.69 9.74 -11.02
N VAL A 194 -4.46 9.84 -9.93
CA VAL A 194 -4.72 8.72 -9.03
C VAL A 194 -5.52 7.62 -9.73
N ALA A 195 -6.50 7.97 -10.56
CA ALA A 195 -7.28 7.01 -11.34
C ALA A 195 -6.41 6.27 -12.38
N GLU A 196 -5.49 6.97 -13.03
CA GLU A 196 -4.49 6.39 -13.94
C GLU A 196 -3.57 5.42 -13.20
N LEU A 197 -3.02 5.84 -12.06
CA LEU A 197 -2.15 5.02 -11.22
C LEU A 197 -2.86 3.75 -10.76
N PHE A 198 -4.09 3.87 -10.27
CA PHE A 198 -4.88 2.73 -9.82
C PHE A 198 -5.24 1.76 -10.96
N SER A 199 -5.48 2.29 -12.16
CA SER A 199 -5.70 1.46 -13.35
C SER A 199 -4.46 0.67 -13.73
N CYS A 200 -3.27 1.26 -13.63
CA CYS A 200 -2.00 0.57 -13.82
C CYS A 200 -1.83 -0.55 -12.79
N PHE A 201 -2.11 -0.29 -11.50
CA PHE A 201 -2.04 -1.34 -10.47
C PHE A 201 -3.01 -2.49 -10.73
N LYS A 202 -4.24 -2.22 -11.15
CA LYS A 202 -5.21 -3.27 -11.49
C LYS A 202 -4.76 -4.11 -12.68
N ARG A 203 -4.11 -3.50 -13.68
CA ARG A 203 -3.64 -4.21 -14.87
C ARG A 203 -2.41 -5.05 -14.58
N ASP A 204 -1.42 -4.45 -13.93
CA ASP A 204 -0.05 -4.98 -13.88
C ASP A 204 0.27 -5.65 -12.53
N LEU A 205 -0.48 -5.34 -11.46
CA LEU A 205 -0.24 -5.80 -10.09
C LEU A 205 -1.49 -6.37 -9.40
N ALA A 206 -2.46 -6.89 -10.17
CA ALA A 206 -3.74 -7.37 -9.66
C ALA A 206 -3.64 -8.41 -8.53
N SER A 207 -2.58 -9.23 -8.55
CA SER A 207 -2.34 -10.29 -7.57
C SER A 207 -1.57 -9.83 -6.33
N THR A 208 -1.08 -8.59 -6.31
CA THR A 208 -0.19 -8.07 -5.26
C THR A 208 -0.98 -7.27 -4.24
N SER A 209 -0.64 -7.41 -2.97
CA SER A 209 -1.20 -6.56 -1.92
C SER A 209 -0.68 -5.13 -2.06
N ILE A 210 -1.58 -4.15 -1.95
CA ILE A 210 -1.20 -2.74 -1.87
C ILE A 210 -0.89 -2.37 -0.42
N THR A 211 0.06 -1.45 -0.21
CA THR A 211 0.37 -0.95 1.13
C THR A 211 -0.78 -0.09 1.65
N PRO A 212 -0.97 0.01 2.98
CA PRO A 212 -1.98 0.90 3.56
C PRO A 212 -1.82 2.36 3.11
N LYS A 213 -0.58 2.85 2.97
CA LYS A 213 -0.31 4.21 2.45
C LYS A 213 -0.76 4.39 1.01
N CYS A 214 -0.52 3.41 0.15
CA CYS A 214 -0.98 3.43 -1.24
C CYS A 214 -2.51 3.36 -1.33
N HIS A 215 -3.15 2.54 -0.49
CA HIS A 215 -4.62 2.50 -0.38
C HIS A 215 -5.20 3.85 0.04
N LEU A 216 -4.63 4.49 1.08
CA LEU A 216 -5.04 5.83 1.51
C LEU A 216 -4.94 6.84 0.36
N LEU A 217 -3.80 6.85 -0.34
CA LEU A 217 -3.58 7.72 -1.49
C LEU A 217 -4.64 7.51 -2.58
N CYS A 218 -4.93 6.26 -2.94
CA CYS A 218 -5.81 5.96 -4.07
C CYS A 218 -7.30 6.08 -3.75
N ALA A 219 -7.69 5.87 -2.49
CA ALA A 219 -9.10 5.71 -2.11
C ALA A 219 -9.66 6.85 -1.25
N HIS A 220 -8.82 7.58 -0.51
CA HIS A 220 -9.30 8.50 0.53
C HIS A 220 -8.76 9.92 0.40
N VAL A 221 -7.55 10.10 -0.17
CA VAL A 221 -6.92 11.43 -0.26
C VAL A 221 -7.73 12.40 -1.13
N SER A 222 -8.27 11.94 -2.26
CA SER A 222 -9.09 12.79 -3.13
C SER A 222 -10.33 13.34 -2.43
N ASP A 223 -11.05 12.48 -1.71
CA ASP A 223 -12.25 12.87 -0.95
C ASP A 223 -11.88 13.82 0.19
N PHE A 224 -10.73 13.60 0.84
CA PHE A 224 -10.22 14.52 1.85
C PHE A 224 -9.91 15.90 1.25
N MET A 225 -9.21 15.95 0.12
CA MET A 225 -8.86 17.20 -0.56
C MET A 225 -10.11 17.99 -0.97
N GLU A 226 -11.18 17.33 -1.44
CA GLU A 226 -12.44 18.01 -1.77
C GLU A 226 -13.13 18.62 -0.55
N ASN A 227 -13.14 17.90 0.57
CA ASN A 227 -13.83 18.36 1.77
C ASN A 227 -13.05 19.45 2.52
N HIS A 228 -11.74 19.49 2.36
CA HIS A 228 -10.86 20.32 3.18
C HIS A 228 -10.01 21.32 2.41
N THR A 229 -9.86 21.20 1.08
CA THR A 229 -9.09 22.09 0.20
C THR A 229 -7.59 22.20 0.52
N PHE A 230 -7.07 21.31 1.36
CA PHE A 230 -5.65 21.23 1.69
C PHE A 230 -5.20 19.77 1.81
N TRP A 231 -3.89 19.55 1.66
CA TRP A 231 -3.27 18.27 1.98
C TRP A 231 -1.86 18.52 2.52
N GLY A 232 -1.50 17.84 3.62
CA GLY A 232 -0.17 17.98 4.24
C GLY A 232 -0.05 19.04 5.34
N LEU A 233 -1.03 19.95 5.52
CA LEU A 233 -1.04 20.87 6.67
C LEU A 233 -1.10 20.14 8.02
N LEU A 234 -1.80 19.00 8.07
CA LEU A 234 -1.89 18.13 9.25
C LEU A 234 -0.85 16.99 9.20
N SER A 235 0.25 17.16 8.46
CA SER A 235 1.29 16.14 8.39
C SER A 235 2.15 16.11 9.64
N GLU A 236 2.78 14.96 9.89
CA GLU A 236 3.75 14.78 10.97
C GLU A 236 5.08 15.51 10.72
N GLN A 237 5.23 16.22 9.59
CA GLN A 237 6.48 16.92 9.26
C GLN A 237 6.79 18.04 10.26
N CYS A 238 5.77 18.72 10.81
CA CYS A 238 5.97 19.76 11.81
C CYS A 238 6.52 19.18 13.12
N ILE A 239 6.02 18.02 13.56
CA ILE A 239 6.52 17.37 14.78
C ILE A 239 7.90 16.75 14.57
N GLU A 240 8.21 16.23 13.38
CA GLU A 240 9.57 15.78 13.03
C GLU A 240 10.59 16.93 13.06
N ALA A 241 10.21 18.10 12.52
CA ALA A 241 11.04 19.30 12.59
C ALA A 241 11.26 19.76 14.05
N LEU A 242 10.19 19.74 14.87
CA LEU A 242 10.28 20.02 16.30
C LEU A 242 11.22 19.05 17.01
N HIS A 243 11.17 17.75 16.69
CA HIS A 243 12.09 16.76 17.27
C HIS A 243 13.55 17.10 16.97
N ALA A 244 13.87 17.55 15.76
CA ALA A 244 15.24 17.96 15.42
C ALA A 244 15.73 19.15 16.27
N VAL A 245 14.83 20.09 16.53
CA VAL A 245 15.07 21.27 17.37
C VAL A 245 15.27 20.86 18.84
N VAL A 246 14.38 20.03 19.39
CA VAL A 246 14.47 19.48 20.75
C VAL A 246 15.78 18.71 20.94
N ASN A 247 16.12 17.84 20.01
CA ASN A 247 17.37 17.06 20.05
C ASN A 247 18.62 17.96 20.03
N ARG A 248 18.56 19.10 19.34
CA ARG A 248 19.65 20.09 19.33
C ARG A 248 19.80 20.73 20.70
N ASP A 249 18.70 21.13 21.32
CA ASP A 249 18.71 21.71 22.66
C ASP A 249 19.19 20.71 23.71
N GLU A 250 18.72 19.47 23.67
CA GLU A 250 19.18 18.44 24.60
C GLU A 250 20.69 18.20 24.53
N ARG A 251 21.27 18.18 23.31
CA ARG A 251 22.73 18.10 23.14
C ARG A 251 23.45 19.32 23.71
N ARG A 252 22.89 20.51 23.52
CA ARG A 252 23.46 21.76 24.06
C ARG A 252 23.41 21.78 25.59
N LEU A 253 22.32 21.28 26.16
CA LEU A 253 22.06 21.22 27.60
C LEU A 253 22.64 19.96 28.26
N ALA A 254 23.35 19.10 27.51
CA ALA A 254 23.85 17.82 27.98
C ALA A 254 24.84 17.94 29.17
N SER A 255 25.41 19.12 29.40
CA SER A 255 26.26 19.41 30.56
C SER A 255 25.48 19.53 31.88
N MET A 256 24.16 19.72 31.84
CA MET A 256 23.31 19.76 33.02
C MET A 256 23.16 18.35 33.61
N ARG A 257 23.47 18.18 34.91
CA ARG A 257 23.42 16.86 35.57
C ARG A 257 22.03 16.26 35.69
N GLU A 258 21.01 17.10 35.89
CA GLU A 258 19.65 16.64 36.18
C GLU A 258 18.77 16.66 34.93
N ARG A 259 18.20 15.50 34.59
CA ARG A 259 17.29 15.36 33.45
C ARG A 259 16.07 16.30 33.53
N ASN A 260 15.56 16.56 34.73
CA ASN A 260 14.45 17.49 34.92
C ASN A 260 14.83 18.94 34.56
N ASN A 261 16.07 19.34 34.82
CA ASN A 261 16.55 20.67 34.46
C ASN A 261 16.77 20.78 32.95
N ILE A 262 17.28 19.72 32.31
CA ILE A 262 17.35 19.63 30.83
C ILE A 262 15.96 19.82 30.23
N LEU A 263 14.97 19.02 30.67
CA LEU A 263 13.61 19.10 30.15
C LEU A 263 12.99 20.50 30.34
N ARG A 264 13.10 21.06 31.56
CA ARG A 264 12.59 22.41 31.85
C ARG A 264 13.23 23.44 30.92
N LYS A 265 14.57 23.41 30.77
CA LYS A 265 15.30 24.37 29.94
C LYS A 265 15.02 24.20 28.45
N THR A 266 14.84 22.97 27.97
CA THR A 266 14.41 22.70 26.58
C THR A 266 13.02 23.27 26.31
N MET A 267 12.09 23.13 27.27
CA MET A 267 10.75 23.73 27.18
C MET A 267 10.82 25.27 27.19
N GLU A 268 11.63 25.86 28.07
CA GLU A 268 11.87 27.31 28.09
C GLU A 268 12.44 27.82 26.75
N CYS A 269 13.43 27.13 26.18
CA CYS A 269 14.00 27.49 24.87
C CYS A 269 12.94 27.42 23.76
N SER A 270 12.03 26.44 23.83
CA SER A 270 10.94 26.29 22.87
C SER A 270 9.91 27.40 23.01
N PHE A 271 9.57 27.78 24.24
CA PHE A 271 8.68 28.92 24.51
C PHE A 271 9.27 30.24 23.99
N VAL A 272 10.55 30.52 24.28
CA VAL A 272 11.21 31.75 23.80
C VAL A 272 11.25 31.80 22.28
N ARG A 273 11.54 30.69 21.59
CA ARG A 273 11.46 30.62 20.12
C ARG A 273 10.08 30.97 19.58
N ASN A 274 9.01 30.47 20.21
CA ASN A 274 7.65 30.81 19.79
C ASN A 274 7.35 32.30 19.98
N VAL A 275 7.74 32.88 21.13
CA VAL A 275 7.57 34.32 21.37
C VAL A 275 8.35 35.15 20.35
N LEU A 276 9.59 34.78 20.04
CA LEU A 276 10.40 35.49 19.03
C LEU A 276 9.77 35.39 17.64
N PHE A 277 9.24 34.22 17.29
CA PHE A 277 8.52 34.02 16.03
C PHE A 277 7.27 34.92 15.95
N ASP A 278 6.46 34.97 17.01
CA ASP A 278 5.25 35.81 17.06
C ASP A 278 5.56 37.32 16.99
N LEU A 279 6.75 37.71 17.44
CA LEU A 279 7.25 39.09 17.35
C LEU A 279 7.95 39.38 16.01
N GLU A 280 7.96 38.43 15.07
CA GLU A 280 8.68 38.51 13.79
C GLU A 280 10.20 38.77 13.95
N ILE A 281 10.76 38.41 15.10
CA ILE A 281 12.19 38.55 15.39
C ILE A 281 12.91 37.30 14.89
N VAL A 282 13.57 37.42 13.74
CA VAL A 282 14.46 36.38 13.22
C VAL A 282 15.78 36.44 13.99
N CYS A 283 15.90 35.61 15.02
CA CYS A 283 17.16 35.42 15.72
C CYS A 283 17.86 34.17 15.17
N GLU A 284 18.97 34.37 14.45
CA GLU A 284 19.80 33.26 13.96
C GLU A 284 20.44 32.50 15.13
N ASP A 285 20.76 33.19 16.23
CA ASP A 285 21.29 32.62 17.45
C ASP A 285 20.58 33.18 18.70
N LEU A 286 19.79 32.34 19.37
CA LEU A 286 19.18 32.65 20.70
C LEU A 286 20.21 32.88 21.82
N GLU A 287 21.50 32.78 21.51
CA GLU A 287 22.60 32.84 22.47
C GLU A 287 22.78 34.23 23.10
N ASP A 288 22.34 35.28 22.42
CA ASP A 288 22.46 36.66 22.92
C ASP A 288 21.28 37.09 23.79
N ILE A 289 20.16 36.35 23.75
CA ILE A 289 18.94 36.66 24.52
C ILE A 289 18.91 35.87 25.84
N LEU A 290 19.57 34.71 25.91
CA LEU A 290 19.50 33.79 27.05
C LEU A 290 20.70 33.84 28.02
N LYS A 291 21.67 34.74 27.80
CA LYS A 291 22.75 35.05 28.75
C LYS A 291 22.32 36.14 29.71
#